data_AF-A0A949HHT2-F1
#
_entry.id   AF-A0A949HHT2-F1
#
_cell.length_a   1.000
_cell.length_b   1.000
_cell.length_c   1.000
_cell.angle_alpha   90.00
_cell.angle_beta   90.00
_cell.angle_gamma   90.00
#
_symmetry.space_group_name_H-M   'P 1'
#
loop_
_entity.id
_entity.type
_entity.pdbx_description
1 polymer ?
#
loop_
_entity_poly.entity_id
_entity_poly.type
_entity_poly.pdbx_seq_one_letter_code
_entity_poly.pdbx_strand_id
1 'polypeptide(L)'
;MQLPILTLPRAVPVQRERQPKENIPQTRAQRESIRARLRQYVVDAKLVAPLSIADLRKHAQICVQEQELAAIYTDYVGVLLNSEVWRDQLARVPYQRRLLLLPKCMRIEDKCPAPFDEFGLLCKQCGLCTIQELQEEAERLGYAVLVAEGSALVMAIIETGKIDAIVGVSCLSVLEKAFPYMESAAIPGVAIPLLQDDCKDVTVDLEWIWETIHLTSDDTTYRLNLDSLRGDVKEWFSDDSLEEIMGPAPTQTEKIARAWLAKNGKRWRPFLTACVWKSMVEDSDTPVPLSLKKLAVAAECFHKASLVHDDIEDNDDFRYGEPSLHSEQGVAVALNVGDLLLGDGYALIADCDLTAQQRIAITRVAASGHRTLCLGQGAEFQWAKCPGPLSCAEVLDIFRKKTATAFEVALQFGALAAGCEPKVCGIISRFSDALGIAYQIRDDLEDMTSSDSLSDLEAMRPSLPLALLHERVRGQAQHRQLVDRAWRKQCSATELAEVEKLFAEYQIADRCKVLQESYKEEAIRCLTELENPSVKGLLRRVISKIFTVEVKDWCSEFETRNAASRSPSPQVAG
;
A
#
# COMPACT_ATOMS: atom_id res chain seq x y z
N MET A 1 12.65 -26.40 71.36
CA MET A 1 12.71 -26.46 69.88
C MET A 1 12.26 -25.09 69.38
N GLN A 2 13.20 -24.20 69.04
CA GLN A 2 12.86 -22.89 68.47
C GLN A 2 12.53 -23.07 66.99
N LEU A 3 11.35 -22.65 66.58
CA LEU A 3 10.97 -22.62 65.16
C LEU A 3 11.91 -21.64 64.41
N PRO A 4 12.38 -21.98 63.21
CA PRO A 4 13.27 -21.10 62.46
C PRO A 4 12.55 -19.78 62.14
N ILE A 5 13.24 -18.67 62.41
CA ILE A 5 12.75 -17.32 62.10
C ILE A 5 12.76 -17.16 60.59
N LEU A 6 11.57 -17.15 59.99
CA LEU A 6 11.40 -16.90 58.56
C LEU A 6 11.72 -15.41 58.29
N THR A 7 12.74 -15.14 57.49
CA THR A 7 13.02 -13.77 57.06
C THR A 7 11.98 -13.38 56.03
N LEU A 8 11.14 -12.39 56.34
CA LEU A 8 10.17 -11.87 55.38
C LEU A 8 10.91 -11.18 54.23
N PRO A 9 10.50 -11.41 52.97
CA PRO A 9 11.08 -10.70 51.83
C PRO A 9 10.83 -9.19 51.94
N ARG A 10 11.65 -8.40 51.25
CA ARG A 10 11.42 -6.94 51.14
C ARG A 10 10.03 -6.69 50.56
N ALA A 11 9.26 -5.81 51.20
CA ALA A 11 7.96 -5.40 50.69
C ALA A 11 8.10 -4.83 49.28
N VAL A 12 7.43 -5.47 48.31
CA VAL A 12 7.35 -4.96 46.94
C VAL A 12 6.37 -3.79 46.93
N PRO A 13 6.69 -2.65 46.30
CA PRO A 13 5.74 -1.56 46.13
C PRO A 13 4.52 -2.06 45.36
N VAL A 14 3.34 -1.91 45.94
CA VAL A 14 2.08 -2.24 45.27
C VAL A 14 1.61 -1.00 44.51
N GLN A 15 1.34 -1.15 43.22
CA GLN A 15 0.72 -0.10 42.42
C GLN A 15 -0.71 0.14 42.95
N ARG A 16 -1.06 1.41 43.20
CA ARG A 16 -2.37 1.74 43.76
C ARG A 16 -3.46 1.55 42.69
N GLU A 17 -4.56 0.92 43.06
CA GLU A 17 -5.75 0.89 42.21
C GLU A 17 -6.31 2.31 42.04
N ARG A 18 -6.54 2.70 40.78
CA ARG A 18 -7.05 4.01 40.39
C ARG A 18 -8.31 3.81 39.55
N GLN A 19 -9.25 4.73 39.68
CA GLN A 19 -10.46 4.70 38.86
C GLN A 19 -10.12 4.91 37.38
N PRO A 20 -10.78 4.20 36.45
CA PRO A 20 -10.68 4.51 35.03
C PRO A 20 -11.17 5.92 34.71
N LYS A 21 -10.73 6.51 33.60
CA LYS A 21 -11.30 7.76 33.08
C LYS A 21 -12.80 7.64 32.86
N GLU A 22 -13.51 8.78 32.92
CA GLU A 22 -14.96 8.84 32.74
C GLU A 22 -15.43 8.30 31.38
N ASN A 23 -14.60 8.40 30.35
CA ASN A 23 -14.85 7.86 29.01
C ASN A 23 -14.46 6.38 28.85
N ILE A 24 -14.18 5.68 29.96
CA ILE A 24 -13.92 4.24 30.02
C ILE A 24 -14.91 3.61 31.01
N PRO A 25 -15.48 2.42 30.71
CA PRO A 25 -16.35 1.73 31.65
C PRO A 25 -15.62 1.42 32.97
N GLN A 26 -16.25 1.77 34.08
CA GLN A 26 -15.60 1.83 35.40
C GLN A 26 -15.28 0.44 35.96
N THR A 27 -16.14 -0.55 35.67
CA THR A 27 -15.95 -1.92 36.17
C THR A 27 -15.37 -2.84 35.11
N ARG A 28 -14.52 -3.77 35.54
CA ARG A 28 -13.93 -4.79 34.66
C ARG A 28 -15.00 -5.66 33.99
N ALA A 29 -16.02 -6.08 34.74
CA ALA A 29 -17.12 -6.88 34.20
C ALA A 29 -17.87 -6.18 33.04
N GLN A 30 -18.05 -4.85 33.13
CA GLN A 30 -18.61 -4.08 32.01
C GLN A 30 -17.69 -4.08 30.80
N ARG A 31 -16.38 -3.88 30.99
CA ARG A 31 -15.38 -3.90 29.91
C ARG A 31 -15.32 -5.25 29.20
N GLU A 32 -15.34 -6.35 29.96
CA GLU A 32 -15.38 -7.72 29.42
C GLU A 32 -16.68 -8.00 28.65
N SER A 33 -17.83 -7.58 29.19
CA SER A 33 -19.13 -7.70 28.52
C SER A 33 -19.19 -6.93 27.20
N ILE A 34 -18.63 -5.71 27.16
CA ILE A 34 -18.50 -4.93 25.93
C ILE A 34 -17.63 -5.67 24.92
N ARG A 35 -16.42 -6.08 25.32
CA ARG A 35 -15.48 -6.80 24.43
C ARG A 35 -16.09 -8.08 23.85
N ALA A 36 -16.78 -8.87 24.66
CA ALA A 36 -17.45 -10.09 24.21
C ALA A 36 -18.56 -9.81 23.18
N ARG A 37 -19.39 -8.78 23.41
CA ARG A 37 -20.45 -8.38 22.47
C ARG A 37 -19.87 -7.82 21.17
N LEU A 38 -18.77 -7.06 21.23
CA LEU A 38 -18.07 -6.59 20.04
C LEU A 38 -17.51 -7.73 19.21
N ARG A 39 -16.93 -8.76 19.85
CA ARG A 39 -16.47 -9.95 19.14
C ARG A 39 -17.60 -10.63 18.37
N GLN A 40 -18.78 -10.78 18.99
CA GLN A 40 -19.95 -11.34 18.31
C GLN A 40 -20.41 -10.44 17.15
N TYR A 41 -20.44 -9.12 17.36
CA TYR A 41 -20.80 -8.15 16.34
C TYR A 41 -19.88 -8.22 15.11
N VAL A 42 -18.56 -8.37 15.30
CA VAL A 42 -17.59 -8.52 14.20
C VAL A 42 -17.96 -9.72 13.30
N VAL A 43 -18.36 -10.84 13.91
CA VAL A 43 -18.79 -12.04 13.21
C VAL A 43 -20.12 -11.82 12.48
N ASP A 44 -21.12 -11.28 13.18
CA ASP A 44 -22.48 -11.09 12.65
C ASP A 44 -22.51 -10.09 11.50
N ALA A 45 -21.77 -8.98 11.66
CA ALA A 45 -21.63 -7.93 10.64
C ALA A 45 -20.57 -8.27 9.58
N LYS A 46 -19.87 -9.40 9.70
CA LYS A 46 -18.81 -9.87 8.78
C LYS A 46 -17.76 -8.80 8.50
N LEU A 47 -17.28 -8.14 9.56
CA LEU A 47 -16.30 -7.08 9.41
C LEU A 47 -14.94 -7.66 9.05
N VAL A 48 -14.32 -7.13 7.99
CA VAL A 48 -13.01 -7.57 7.50
C VAL A 48 -12.02 -6.42 7.58
N ALA A 49 -10.92 -6.65 8.31
CA ALA A 49 -9.82 -5.72 8.40
C ALA A 49 -9.13 -5.45 7.05
N PRO A 50 -8.54 -4.27 6.81
CA PRO A 50 -8.69 -3.03 7.58
C PRO A 50 -10.06 -2.36 7.33
N LEU A 51 -10.58 -1.69 8.36
CA LEU A 51 -11.75 -0.79 8.26
C LEU A 51 -11.29 0.65 8.10
N SER A 52 -12.05 1.46 7.37
CA SER A 52 -11.83 2.91 7.35
C SER A 52 -12.20 3.54 8.69
N ILE A 53 -11.60 4.67 9.03
CA ILE A 53 -11.98 5.45 10.23
C ILE A 53 -13.47 5.79 10.22
N ALA A 54 -14.03 6.10 9.06
CA ALA A 54 -15.45 6.41 8.90
C ALA A 54 -16.32 5.17 9.21
N ASP A 55 -15.95 4.01 8.66
CA ASP A 55 -16.65 2.75 8.92
C ASP A 55 -16.51 2.34 10.39
N LEU A 56 -15.31 2.43 10.96
CA LEU A 56 -15.05 2.10 12.35
C LEU A 56 -15.91 2.95 13.30
N ARG A 57 -15.97 4.27 13.07
CA ARG A 57 -16.83 5.18 13.86
C ARG A 57 -18.30 4.83 13.70
N LYS A 58 -18.75 4.56 12.47
CA LYS A 58 -20.14 4.15 12.20
C LYS A 58 -20.50 2.87 12.96
N HIS A 59 -19.67 1.84 12.87
CA HIS A 59 -19.90 0.57 13.57
C HIS A 59 -19.79 0.71 15.08
N ALA A 60 -18.86 1.53 15.59
CA ALA A 60 -18.76 1.83 17.02
C ALA A 60 -20.04 2.51 17.55
N GLN A 61 -20.58 3.47 16.81
CA GLN A 61 -21.85 4.13 17.15
C GLN A 61 -23.03 3.15 17.18
N ILE A 62 -23.11 2.25 16.18
CA ILE A 62 -24.11 1.18 16.16
C ILE A 62 -23.98 0.31 17.41
N CYS A 63 -22.77 -0.15 17.73
CA CYS A 63 -22.52 -0.98 18.91
C CYS A 63 -22.87 -0.26 20.22
N VAL A 64 -22.55 1.04 20.35
CA VAL A 64 -22.92 1.84 21.51
C VAL A 64 -24.44 1.93 21.67
N GLN A 65 -25.16 2.15 20.57
CA GLN A 65 -26.62 2.25 20.59
C GLN A 65 -27.30 0.90 20.90
N GLU A 66 -26.92 -0.17 20.20
CA GLU A 66 -27.49 -1.51 20.38
C GLU A 66 -27.22 -2.10 21.77
N GLN A 67 -26.09 -1.74 22.37
CA GLN A 67 -25.70 -2.22 23.71
C GLN A 67 -26.15 -1.29 24.85
N GLU A 68 -26.90 -0.22 24.54
CA GLU A 68 -27.37 0.80 25.49
C GLU A 68 -26.24 1.43 26.33
N LEU A 69 -25.08 1.65 25.69
CA LEU A 69 -23.91 2.25 26.32
C LEU A 69 -23.98 3.78 26.31
N ALA A 70 -23.33 4.42 27.27
CA ALA A 70 -23.19 5.87 27.28
C ALA A 70 -22.37 6.34 26.06
N ALA A 71 -22.82 7.40 25.39
CA ALA A 71 -22.18 7.94 24.19
C ALA A 71 -20.70 8.33 24.40
N ILE A 72 -20.32 8.65 25.64
CA ILE A 72 -18.93 8.95 26.02
C ILE A 72 -17.98 7.75 25.81
N TYR A 73 -18.49 6.52 25.68
CA TYR A 73 -17.69 5.31 25.43
C TYR A 73 -17.46 5.04 23.94
N THR A 74 -17.91 5.89 23.02
CA THR A 74 -17.82 5.64 21.56
C THR A 74 -16.39 5.40 21.11
N ASP A 75 -15.44 6.22 21.55
CA ASP A 75 -14.05 6.05 21.14
C ASP A 75 -13.41 4.79 21.74
N TYR A 76 -13.71 4.50 23.00
CA TYR A 76 -13.31 3.26 23.67
C TYR A 76 -13.83 2.03 22.92
N VAL A 77 -15.12 2.02 22.54
CA VAL A 77 -15.74 0.98 21.73
C VAL A 77 -15.08 0.89 20.36
N GLY A 78 -14.76 2.01 19.72
CA GLY A 78 -14.04 2.03 18.44
C GLY A 78 -12.69 1.36 18.51
N VAL A 79 -11.91 1.62 19.58
CA VAL A 79 -10.61 0.97 19.79
C VAL A 79 -10.75 -0.54 19.98
N LEU A 80 -11.70 -0.98 20.81
CA LEU A 80 -11.93 -2.40 21.02
C LEU A 80 -12.49 -3.10 19.77
N LEU A 81 -13.38 -2.45 19.03
CA LEU A 81 -13.94 -2.98 17.80
C LEU A 81 -12.83 -3.19 16.76
N ASN A 82 -11.96 -2.19 16.54
CA ASN A 82 -10.82 -2.35 15.64
C ASN A 82 -9.92 -3.52 16.09
N SER A 83 -9.68 -3.64 17.40
CA SER A 83 -8.87 -4.71 17.97
C SER A 83 -9.48 -6.09 17.75
N GLU A 84 -10.81 -6.24 17.90
CA GLU A 84 -11.49 -7.52 17.63
C GLU A 84 -11.55 -7.83 16.12
N VAL A 85 -11.63 -6.82 15.25
CA VAL A 85 -11.56 -6.99 13.79
C VAL A 85 -10.19 -7.49 13.31
N TRP A 86 -9.11 -7.12 14.01
CA TRP A 86 -7.73 -7.58 13.71
C TRP A 86 -7.30 -8.81 14.50
N ARG A 87 -8.13 -9.29 15.44
CA ARG A 87 -7.77 -10.32 16.41
C ARG A 87 -7.28 -11.60 15.74
N ASP A 88 -8.03 -12.07 14.75
CA ASP A 88 -7.72 -13.32 14.06
C ASP A 88 -6.46 -13.15 13.22
N GLN A 89 -6.26 -12.03 12.53
CA GLN A 89 -5.05 -11.79 11.76
C GLN A 89 -3.81 -11.69 12.65
N LEU A 90 -3.91 -11.06 13.83
CA LEU A 90 -2.82 -11.08 14.81
C LEU A 90 -2.47 -12.53 15.17
N ALA A 91 -3.46 -13.36 15.45
CA ALA A 91 -3.27 -14.75 15.87
C ALA A 91 -2.52 -15.60 14.82
N ARG A 92 -2.62 -15.25 13.54
CA ARG A 92 -1.98 -15.97 12.41
C ARG A 92 -0.53 -15.56 12.17
N VAL A 93 -0.12 -14.36 12.60
CA VAL A 93 1.26 -13.89 12.43
C VAL A 93 2.19 -14.67 13.37
N PRO A 94 3.34 -15.20 12.93
CA PRO A 94 4.29 -15.86 13.84
C PRO A 94 4.77 -14.92 14.94
N TYR A 95 4.97 -15.42 16.17
CA TYR A 95 5.38 -14.59 17.31
C TYR A 95 6.66 -13.77 17.04
N GLN A 96 7.66 -14.35 16.36
CA GLN A 96 8.88 -13.63 15.97
C GLN A 96 8.69 -12.44 15.02
N ARG A 97 7.50 -12.31 14.42
CA ARG A 97 7.14 -11.20 13.53
C ARG A 97 6.15 -10.24 14.22
N ARG A 98 5.96 -10.35 15.53
CA ARG A 98 5.07 -9.47 16.30
C ARG A 98 5.87 -8.51 17.19
N LEU A 99 5.35 -7.29 17.33
CA LEU A 99 5.87 -6.28 18.25
C LEU A 99 4.89 -6.09 19.40
N LEU A 100 5.37 -6.20 20.63
CA LEU A 100 4.65 -5.76 21.82
C LEU A 100 5.15 -4.36 22.19
N LEU A 101 4.26 -3.37 22.12
CA LEU A 101 4.53 -2.01 22.52
C LEU A 101 3.91 -1.74 23.90
N LEU A 102 4.76 -1.48 24.89
CA LEU A 102 4.34 -1.15 26.25
C LEU A 102 4.63 0.33 26.57
N PRO A 103 3.76 1.01 27.32
CA PRO A 103 3.99 2.38 27.74
C PRO A 103 4.87 2.40 29.01
N LYS A 104 5.82 3.34 29.08
CA LYS A 104 6.64 3.52 30.30
C LYS A 104 5.81 3.91 31.52
N CYS A 105 4.60 4.45 31.33
CA CYS A 105 3.69 4.89 32.39
C CYS A 105 3.21 3.77 33.31
N MET A 106 3.33 2.49 32.90
CA MET A 106 3.01 1.33 33.75
C MET A 106 4.06 1.10 34.85
N ARG A 107 5.22 1.75 34.78
CA ARG A 107 6.25 1.67 35.83
C ARG A 107 5.80 2.43 37.07
N ILE A 108 6.34 2.03 38.23
CA ILE A 108 6.28 2.85 39.44
C ILE A 108 7.30 3.97 39.30
N GLU A 109 6.83 5.17 38.94
CA GLU A 109 7.69 6.26 38.45
C GLU A 109 8.83 6.60 39.42
N ASP A 110 8.48 6.75 40.71
CA ASP A 110 9.40 7.22 41.74
C ASP A 110 10.39 6.13 42.22
N LYS A 111 10.27 4.89 41.71
CA LYS A 111 11.09 3.74 42.16
C LYS A 111 11.77 2.98 41.02
N CYS A 112 11.43 3.25 39.77
CA CYS A 112 11.97 2.53 38.63
C CYS A 112 13.45 2.92 38.39
N PRO A 113 14.40 1.96 38.41
CA PRO A 113 15.83 2.25 38.22
C PRO A 113 16.24 2.25 36.73
N ALA A 114 15.30 2.05 35.81
CA ALA A 114 15.59 1.86 34.40
C ALA A 114 16.05 3.17 33.73
N PRO A 115 17.15 3.17 32.98
CA PRO A 115 17.57 4.32 32.19
C PRO A 115 16.70 4.47 30.92
N PHE A 116 16.81 5.63 30.29
CA PHE A 116 16.19 5.93 29.00
C PHE A 116 17.27 6.07 27.95
N ASP A 117 17.00 5.59 26.75
CA ASP A 117 17.76 5.89 25.54
C ASP A 117 16.90 6.62 24.51
N GLU A 118 17.38 6.73 23.28
CA GLU A 118 16.64 7.34 22.17
C GLU A 118 15.43 6.51 21.72
N PHE A 119 15.35 5.24 22.11
CA PHE A 119 14.31 4.31 21.70
C PHE A 119 13.24 4.10 22.77
N GLY A 120 13.55 4.27 24.05
CA GLY A 120 12.58 4.16 25.14
C GLY A 120 13.17 3.85 26.51
N LEU A 121 12.35 3.20 27.35
CA LEU A 121 12.74 2.74 28.69
C LEU A 121 13.49 1.40 28.58
N LEU A 122 14.71 1.33 29.10
CA LEU A 122 15.49 0.10 29.15
C LEU A 122 15.24 -0.65 30.46
N CYS A 123 14.23 -1.53 30.46
CA CYS A 123 13.82 -2.28 31.65
C CYS A 123 15.00 -3.05 32.28
N LYS A 124 15.24 -2.82 33.58
CA LYS A 124 16.29 -3.49 34.37
C LYS A 124 15.79 -4.71 35.14
N GLN A 125 14.59 -5.20 34.82
CA GLN A 125 14.00 -6.38 35.46
C GLN A 125 14.01 -6.28 37.00
N CYS A 126 13.58 -5.13 37.50
CA CYS A 126 13.65 -4.80 38.93
C CYS A 126 12.54 -5.44 39.80
N GLY A 127 11.57 -6.11 39.18
CA GLY A 127 10.44 -6.78 39.86
C GLY A 127 9.40 -5.83 40.46
N LEU A 128 9.41 -4.54 40.12
CA LEU A 128 8.53 -3.53 40.73
C LEU A 128 7.24 -3.27 39.94
N CYS A 129 7.13 -3.76 38.71
CA CYS A 129 5.96 -3.56 37.85
C CYS A 129 5.85 -4.71 36.83
N THR A 130 4.72 -4.81 36.15
CA THR A 130 4.40 -5.90 35.21
C THR A 130 5.13 -5.81 33.87
N ILE A 131 5.82 -4.69 33.59
CA ILE A 131 6.61 -4.53 32.35
C ILE A 131 7.63 -5.66 32.22
N GLN A 132 8.29 -6.06 33.31
CA GLN A 132 9.25 -7.15 33.29
C GLN A 132 8.60 -8.48 32.87
N GLU A 133 7.52 -8.88 33.53
CA GLU A 133 6.87 -10.18 33.29
C GLU A 133 6.34 -10.27 31.86
N LEU A 134 5.73 -9.18 31.36
CA LEU A 134 5.24 -9.10 29.99
C LEU A 134 6.38 -9.12 28.97
N GLN A 135 7.49 -8.44 29.25
CA GLN A 135 8.65 -8.43 28.38
C GLN A 135 9.29 -9.81 28.30
N GLU A 136 9.57 -10.45 29.44
CA GLU A 136 10.16 -11.79 29.51
C GLU A 136 9.28 -12.82 28.79
N GLU A 137 7.96 -12.77 29.00
CA GLU A 137 7.07 -13.71 28.32
C GLU A 137 6.99 -13.47 26.81
N ALA A 138 6.82 -12.22 26.40
CA ALA A 138 6.71 -11.90 24.98
C ALA A 138 8.01 -12.26 24.24
N GLU A 139 9.18 -11.96 24.82
CA GLU A 139 10.49 -12.37 24.28
C GLU A 139 10.63 -13.90 24.25
N ARG A 140 10.14 -14.63 25.26
CA ARG A 140 10.11 -16.10 25.29
C ARG A 140 9.26 -16.69 24.16
N LEU A 141 8.13 -16.05 23.83
CA LEU A 141 7.29 -16.41 22.68
C LEU A 141 7.95 -16.03 21.35
N GLY A 142 8.84 -15.04 21.36
CA GLY A 142 9.62 -14.59 20.20
C GLY A 142 9.39 -13.14 19.80
N TYR A 143 8.49 -12.41 20.46
CA TYR A 143 8.17 -11.02 20.12
C TYR A 143 9.41 -10.12 20.19
N ALA A 144 9.44 -9.11 19.32
CA ALA A 144 10.16 -7.89 19.65
C ALA A 144 9.36 -7.12 20.70
N VAL A 145 10.01 -6.62 21.75
CA VAL A 145 9.35 -5.82 22.80
C VAL A 145 9.97 -4.43 22.84
N LEU A 146 9.13 -3.41 22.87
CA LEU A 146 9.55 -2.02 22.97
C LEU A 146 8.76 -1.31 24.07
N VAL A 147 9.47 -0.63 24.97
CA VAL A 147 8.84 0.18 26.02
C VAL A 147 8.99 1.67 25.66
N ALA A 148 8.10 2.18 24.81
CA ALA A 148 8.22 3.51 24.22
C ALA A 148 6.84 4.18 24.01
N GLU A 149 6.85 5.51 23.88
CA GLU A 149 5.63 6.34 23.71
C GLU A 149 5.54 7.00 22.32
N GLY A 150 6.47 6.70 21.40
CA GLY A 150 6.58 7.39 20.10
C GLY A 150 6.04 6.57 18.93
N SER A 151 5.08 7.13 18.19
CA SER A 151 4.58 6.55 16.94
C SER A 151 5.64 6.51 15.83
N ALA A 152 6.56 7.48 15.77
CA ALA A 152 7.59 7.56 14.73
C ALA A 152 8.53 6.34 14.70
N LEU A 153 8.96 5.87 15.89
CA LEU A 153 9.83 4.69 15.99
C LEU A 153 9.10 3.41 15.61
N VAL A 154 7.83 3.29 16.03
CA VAL A 154 6.99 2.15 15.65
C VAL A 154 6.85 2.08 14.13
N MET A 155 6.61 3.23 13.47
CA MET A 155 6.53 3.31 12.00
C MET A 155 7.85 2.94 11.33
N ALA A 156 8.99 3.41 11.85
CA ALA A 156 10.30 3.02 11.32
C ALA A 156 10.53 1.50 11.43
N ILE A 157 10.15 0.86 12.53
CA ILE A 157 10.26 -0.58 12.73
C ILE A 157 9.34 -1.35 11.75
N ILE A 158 8.11 -0.88 11.55
CA ILE A 158 7.17 -1.43 10.57
C ILE A 158 7.76 -1.38 9.17
N GLU A 159 8.35 -0.24 8.80
CA GLU A 159 8.93 0.00 7.47
C GLU A 159 10.12 -0.93 7.19
N THR A 160 10.81 -1.44 8.22
CA THR A 160 11.85 -2.46 8.02
C THR A 160 11.31 -3.80 7.50
N GLY A 161 10.01 -4.06 7.58
CA GLY A 161 9.40 -5.34 7.20
C GLY A 161 9.72 -6.52 8.12
N LYS A 162 10.37 -6.27 9.27
CA LYS A 162 10.66 -7.29 10.29
C LYS A 162 9.45 -7.61 11.18
N ILE A 163 8.55 -6.65 11.34
CA ILE A 163 7.33 -6.77 12.14
C ILE A 163 6.11 -6.71 11.22
N ASP A 164 5.23 -7.68 11.40
CA ASP A 164 4.00 -7.83 10.63
C ASP A 164 2.74 -7.56 11.44
N ALA A 165 2.80 -7.58 12.78
CA ALA A 165 1.67 -7.26 13.64
C ALA A 165 2.11 -6.61 14.96
N ILE A 166 1.19 -5.84 15.55
CA ILE A 166 1.46 -5.05 16.75
C ILE A 166 0.39 -5.34 17.81
N VAL A 167 0.87 -5.61 19.03
CA VAL A 167 0.06 -5.54 20.25
C VAL A 167 0.46 -4.25 20.95
N GLY A 168 -0.44 -3.26 20.94
CA GLY A 168 -0.17 -1.91 21.44
C GLY A 168 -0.92 -1.62 22.73
N VAL A 169 -0.20 -1.31 23.81
CA VAL A 169 -0.79 -0.83 25.06
C VAL A 169 -0.55 0.67 25.15
N SER A 170 -1.62 1.48 25.21
CA SER A 170 -1.47 2.94 25.30
C SER A 170 -2.77 3.61 25.77
N CYS A 171 -2.72 4.92 26.03
CA CYS A 171 -3.90 5.67 26.39
C CYS A 171 -4.79 5.89 25.17
N LEU A 172 -6.09 6.07 25.41
CA LEU A 172 -7.10 6.11 24.35
C LEU A 172 -6.80 7.16 23.27
N SER A 173 -6.35 8.35 23.69
CA SER A 173 -6.02 9.47 22.79
C SER A 173 -4.80 9.23 21.90
N VAL A 174 -3.88 8.35 22.30
CA VAL A 174 -2.73 7.94 21.48
C VAL A 174 -3.14 6.82 20.52
N LEU A 175 -3.94 5.86 20.99
CA LEU A 175 -4.44 4.75 20.16
C LEU A 175 -5.29 5.26 18.98
N GLU A 176 -6.17 6.22 19.20
CA GLU A 176 -6.97 6.85 18.13
C GLU A 176 -6.10 7.49 17.04
N LYS A 177 -5.00 8.16 17.44
CA LYS A 177 -4.07 8.80 16.51
C LYS A 177 -3.22 7.78 15.76
N ALA A 178 -3.06 6.57 16.28
CA ALA A 178 -2.31 5.51 15.62
C ALA A 178 -3.10 4.84 14.49
N PHE A 179 -4.44 4.82 14.54
CA PHE A 179 -5.27 4.11 13.55
C PHE A 179 -5.07 4.50 12.09
N PRO A 180 -5.01 5.80 11.70
CA PRO A 180 -4.77 6.16 10.30
C PRO A 180 -3.46 5.55 9.75
N TYR A 181 -2.45 5.45 10.61
CA TYR A 181 -1.16 4.87 10.24
C TYR A 181 -1.24 3.35 10.11
N MET A 182 -1.91 2.67 11.04
CA MET A 182 -2.10 1.21 10.97
C MET A 182 -2.99 0.80 9.79
N GLU A 183 -4.03 1.60 9.51
CA GLU A 183 -4.94 1.40 8.39
C GLU A 183 -4.22 1.56 7.05
N SER A 184 -3.50 2.67 6.87
CA SER A 184 -2.78 2.95 5.62
C SER A 184 -1.67 1.94 5.35
N ALA A 185 -0.97 1.51 6.40
CA ALA A 185 0.05 0.47 6.30
C ALA A 185 -0.53 -0.95 6.31
N ALA A 186 -1.84 -1.15 6.53
CA ALA A 186 -2.54 -2.43 6.67
C ALA A 186 -1.83 -3.41 7.63
N ILE A 187 -1.56 -2.98 8.86
CA ILE A 187 -0.89 -3.76 9.89
C ILE A 187 -1.92 -4.28 10.89
N PRO A 188 -1.99 -5.60 11.13
CA PRO A 188 -2.73 -6.16 12.26
C PRO A 188 -2.33 -5.49 13.56
N GLY A 189 -3.31 -4.82 14.17
CA GLY A 189 -3.15 -4.01 15.37
C GLY A 189 -4.19 -4.33 16.41
N VAL A 190 -3.78 -4.98 17.50
CA VAL A 190 -4.63 -5.14 18.67
C VAL A 190 -4.19 -4.13 19.72
N ALA A 191 -5.12 -3.25 20.08
CA ALA A 191 -4.90 -2.15 20.97
C ALA A 191 -5.58 -2.40 22.32
N ILE A 192 -4.84 -2.23 23.41
CA ILE A 192 -5.31 -2.43 24.77
C ILE A 192 -5.26 -1.07 25.49
N PRO A 193 -6.43 -0.44 25.74
CA PRO A 193 -6.49 0.87 26.37
C PRO A 193 -5.99 0.85 27.81
N LEU A 194 -5.14 1.82 28.15
CA LEU A 194 -4.87 2.18 29.53
C LEU A 194 -6.12 2.78 30.19
N LEU A 195 -6.28 2.54 31.49
CA LEU A 195 -7.43 3.03 32.26
C LEU A 195 -7.26 4.51 32.67
N GLN A 196 -6.03 5.02 32.67
CA GLN A 196 -5.68 6.42 32.94
C GLN A 196 -4.75 6.96 31.85
N ASP A 197 -4.62 8.29 31.76
CA ASP A 197 -3.75 8.96 30.77
C ASP A 197 -2.91 10.11 31.35
N ASP A 198 -2.80 10.22 32.67
CA ASP A 198 -1.95 11.20 33.35
C ASP A 198 -0.48 10.77 33.42
N CYS A 199 -0.12 9.75 32.64
CA CYS A 199 1.22 9.24 32.41
C CYS A 199 2.03 8.83 33.65
N LYS A 200 1.37 8.64 34.81
CA LYS A 200 2.01 8.25 36.07
C LYS A 200 1.29 7.07 36.71
N ASP A 201 2.03 5.98 36.95
CA ASP A 201 1.57 4.78 37.65
C ASP A 201 0.21 4.28 37.11
N VAL A 202 0.05 4.25 35.79
CA VAL A 202 -1.23 3.94 35.12
C VAL A 202 -1.50 2.44 35.07
N THR A 203 -2.78 2.08 35.08
CA THR A 203 -3.25 0.69 35.11
C THR A 203 -3.90 0.28 33.79
N VAL A 204 -4.01 -1.03 33.58
CA VAL A 204 -4.54 -1.67 32.38
C VAL A 204 -5.21 -2.98 32.76
N ASP A 205 -6.16 -3.46 31.96
CA ASP A 205 -6.69 -4.83 32.10
C ASP A 205 -5.60 -5.84 31.69
N LEU A 206 -4.76 -6.22 32.65
CA LEU A 206 -3.54 -6.99 32.43
C LEU A 206 -3.80 -8.33 31.73
N GLU A 207 -4.88 -9.02 32.10
CA GLU A 207 -5.27 -10.29 31.48
C GLU A 207 -5.52 -10.15 29.98
N TRP A 208 -5.97 -9.00 29.49
CA TRP A 208 -6.16 -8.79 28.06
C TRP A 208 -4.83 -8.75 27.32
N ILE A 209 -3.74 -8.27 27.95
CA ILE A 209 -2.40 -8.31 27.37
C ILE A 209 -1.95 -9.76 27.27
N TRP A 210 -2.07 -10.52 28.38
CA TRP A 210 -1.71 -11.94 28.42
C TRP A 210 -2.47 -12.77 27.39
N GLU A 211 -3.79 -12.63 27.31
CA GLU A 211 -4.61 -13.30 26.29
C GLU A 211 -4.13 -12.95 24.88
N THR A 212 -3.84 -11.67 24.63
CA THR A 212 -3.51 -11.18 23.29
C THR A 212 -2.13 -11.62 22.82
N ILE A 213 -1.11 -11.59 23.69
CA ILE A 213 0.24 -12.05 23.31
C ILE A 213 0.30 -13.57 23.08
N HIS A 214 -0.64 -14.32 23.65
CA HIS A 214 -0.79 -15.77 23.45
C HIS A 214 -1.73 -16.15 22.30
N LEU A 215 -2.31 -15.17 21.59
CA LEU A 215 -3.19 -15.48 20.46
C LEU A 215 -2.42 -16.26 19.39
N THR A 216 -2.92 -17.43 19.05
CA THR A 216 -2.42 -18.24 17.94
C THR A 216 -3.60 -18.81 17.18
N SER A 217 -3.41 -19.04 15.89
CA SER A 217 -4.39 -19.60 14.98
C SER A 217 -3.68 -20.61 14.08
N ASP A 218 -4.38 -21.68 13.72
CA ASP A 218 -3.91 -22.65 12.72
C ASP A 218 -4.02 -22.10 11.28
N ASP A 219 -4.84 -21.06 11.08
CA ASP A 219 -4.95 -20.31 9.81
C ASP A 219 -3.67 -19.48 9.54
N THR A 220 -3.25 -19.37 8.29
CA THR A 220 -1.90 -18.93 7.90
C THR A 220 -1.83 -17.55 7.23
N THR A 221 -2.94 -16.81 7.06
CA THR A 221 -2.87 -15.51 6.34
C THR A 221 -1.90 -14.50 6.99
N TYR A 222 -1.09 -13.83 6.17
CA TYR A 222 0.08 -13.06 6.60
C TYR A 222 0.24 -11.73 5.85
N ARG A 223 1.19 -10.90 6.30
CA ARG A 223 1.61 -9.65 5.64
C ARG A 223 2.78 -9.93 4.69
N LEU A 224 2.67 -9.47 3.45
CA LEU A 224 3.76 -9.60 2.49
C LEU A 224 4.92 -8.64 2.79
N ASN A 225 6.14 -9.18 2.84
CA ASN A 225 7.37 -8.41 2.71
C ASN A 225 7.55 -7.94 1.27
N LEU A 226 6.99 -6.76 0.98
CA LEU A 226 6.98 -6.16 -0.35
C LEU A 226 8.37 -5.79 -0.86
N ASP A 227 9.32 -5.48 0.03
CA ASP A 227 10.64 -5.02 -0.39
C ASP A 227 11.54 -6.20 -0.76
N SER A 228 11.47 -7.31 -0.01
CA SER A 228 12.09 -8.58 -0.41
C SER A 228 11.53 -9.06 -1.76
N LEU A 229 10.20 -9.11 -1.89
CA LEU A 229 9.55 -9.56 -3.12
C LEU A 229 9.89 -8.66 -4.32
N ARG A 230 10.07 -7.35 -4.10
CA ARG A 230 10.55 -6.43 -5.13
C ARG A 230 11.99 -6.73 -5.54
N GLY A 231 12.84 -7.13 -4.60
CA GLY A 231 14.18 -7.64 -4.88
C GLY A 231 14.13 -8.87 -5.78
N ASP A 232 13.37 -9.89 -5.37
CA ASP A 232 13.19 -11.13 -6.13
C ASP A 232 12.72 -10.84 -7.56
N VAL A 233 11.71 -9.98 -7.72
CA VAL A 233 11.16 -9.63 -9.04
C VAL A 233 12.19 -8.96 -9.93
N LYS A 234 13.10 -8.14 -9.38
CA LYS A 234 14.18 -7.53 -10.18
C LYS A 234 15.15 -8.59 -10.68
N GLU A 235 15.48 -9.58 -9.86
CA GLU A 235 16.37 -10.68 -10.22
C GLU A 235 15.81 -11.56 -11.35
N TRP A 236 14.48 -11.64 -11.52
CA TRP A 236 13.86 -12.38 -12.63
C TRP A 236 14.19 -11.82 -14.02
N PHE A 237 14.68 -10.58 -14.09
CA PHE A 237 15.09 -9.91 -15.34
C PHE A 237 16.60 -9.89 -15.54
N SER A 238 17.37 -10.67 -14.76
CA SER A 238 18.77 -10.97 -15.09
C SER A 238 18.85 -11.88 -16.32
N ASP A 239 19.99 -11.87 -17.01
CA ASP A 239 20.19 -12.69 -18.22
C ASP A 239 19.97 -14.18 -17.94
N ASP A 240 20.54 -14.70 -16.85
CA ASP A 240 20.39 -16.10 -16.44
C ASP A 240 18.92 -16.47 -16.13
N SER A 241 18.20 -15.60 -15.42
CA SER A 241 16.79 -15.85 -15.08
C SER A 241 15.90 -15.78 -16.31
N LEU A 242 16.14 -14.84 -17.22
CA LEU A 242 15.38 -14.75 -18.47
C LEU A 242 15.66 -15.95 -19.37
N GLU A 243 16.86 -16.51 -19.37
CA GLU A 243 17.15 -17.77 -20.07
C GLU A 243 16.40 -18.96 -19.46
N GLU A 244 16.30 -19.05 -18.12
CA GLU A 244 15.49 -20.06 -17.43
C GLU A 244 13.99 -19.92 -17.76
N ILE A 245 13.47 -18.69 -17.76
CA ILE A 245 12.04 -18.40 -17.90
C ILE A 245 11.58 -18.50 -19.37
N MET A 246 12.36 -17.97 -20.30
CA MET A 246 12.01 -17.81 -21.72
C MET A 246 12.75 -18.78 -22.64
N GLY A 247 13.67 -19.59 -22.14
CA GLY A 247 14.54 -20.47 -22.96
C GLY A 247 15.76 -19.74 -23.53
N PRO A 248 16.51 -20.30 -24.49
CA PRO A 248 17.67 -19.62 -25.12
C PRO A 248 17.25 -18.56 -26.15
N ALA A 249 18.10 -17.54 -26.37
CA ALA A 249 17.94 -16.53 -27.44
C ALA A 249 19.03 -16.70 -28.52
N PRO A 250 18.87 -17.65 -29.46
CA PRO A 250 19.89 -17.93 -30.46
C PRO A 250 20.07 -16.80 -31.49
N THR A 251 19.01 -16.07 -31.83
CA THR A 251 19.04 -15.05 -32.89
C THR A 251 19.38 -13.65 -32.37
N GLN A 252 19.83 -12.77 -33.27
CA GLN A 252 20.13 -11.39 -32.91
C GLN A 252 18.88 -10.62 -32.46
N THR A 253 17.72 -10.86 -33.08
CA THR A 253 16.46 -10.20 -32.71
C THR A 253 16.03 -10.56 -31.30
N GLU A 254 16.11 -11.84 -30.92
CA GLU A 254 15.79 -12.29 -29.55
C GLU A 254 16.76 -11.67 -28.53
N LYS A 255 18.05 -11.55 -28.85
CA LYS A 255 19.04 -10.90 -27.98
C LYS A 255 18.71 -9.42 -27.76
N ILE A 256 18.33 -8.69 -28.81
CA ILE A 256 17.91 -7.28 -28.69
C ILE A 256 16.64 -7.17 -27.84
N ALA A 257 15.64 -8.04 -28.08
CA ALA A 257 14.40 -8.06 -27.31
C ALA A 257 14.65 -8.35 -25.82
N ARG A 258 15.53 -9.30 -25.51
CA ARG A 258 15.92 -9.61 -24.11
C ARG A 258 16.66 -8.47 -23.45
N ALA A 259 17.62 -7.86 -24.15
CA ALA A 259 18.33 -6.69 -23.63
C ALA A 259 17.34 -5.56 -23.31
N TRP A 260 16.38 -5.29 -24.19
CA TRP A 260 15.33 -4.29 -23.95
C TRP A 260 14.41 -4.66 -22.78
N LEU A 261 14.02 -5.94 -22.68
CA LEU A 261 13.22 -6.45 -21.58
C LEU A 261 13.95 -6.32 -20.24
N ALA A 262 15.27 -6.56 -20.23
CA ALA A 262 16.16 -6.46 -19.06
C ALA A 262 16.46 -5.00 -18.67
N LYS A 263 16.41 -4.03 -19.60
CA LYS A 263 16.62 -2.59 -19.31
C LYS A 263 15.76 -2.10 -18.15
N ASN A 264 16.32 -1.21 -17.33
CA ASN A 264 15.73 -0.71 -16.09
C ASN A 264 14.27 -0.21 -16.21
N GLY A 265 13.59 -0.17 -15.07
CA GLY A 265 12.21 0.28 -14.93
C GLY A 265 11.70 0.03 -13.51
N LYS A 266 10.54 0.60 -13.14
CA LYS A 266 9.96 0.39 -11.79
C LYS A 266 9.44 -1.04 -11.57
N ARG A 267 9.27 -1.83 -12.63
CA ARG A 267 8.79 -3.23 -12.62
C ARG A 267 7.50 -3.45 -11.84
N TRP A 268 6.57 -2.49 -11.89
CA TRP A 268 5.32 -2.55 -11.12
C TRP A 268 4.43 -3.72 -11.55
N ARG A 269 4.30 -4.02 -12.85
CA ARG A 269 3.42 -5.07 -13.36
C ARG A 269 3.83 -6.48 -12.92
N PRO A 270 5.10 -6.93 -13.12
CA PRO A 270 5.54 -8.23 -12.61
C PRO A 270 5.48 -8.27 -11.08
N PHE A 271 5.80 -7.16 -10.41
CA PHE A 271 5.71 -7.06 -8.95
C PHE A 271 4.28 -7.24 -8.43
N LEU A 272 3.30 -6.57 -9.04
CA LEU A 272 1.89 -6.68 -8.66
C LEU A 272 1.34 -8.09 -8.95
N THR A 273 1.74 -8.71 -10.06
CA THR A 273 1.42 -10.10 -10.39
C THR A 273 1.88 -11.04 -9.25
N ALA A 274 3.13 -10.88 -8.82
CA ALA A 274 3.70 -11.67 -7.73
C ALA A 274 3.01 -11.40 -6.39
N CYS A 275 2.76 -10.12 -6.07
CA CYS A 275 2.11 -9.73 -4.82
C CYS A 275 0.72 -10.34 -4.67
N VAL A 276 -0.11 -10.24 -5.72
CA VAL A 276 -1.49 -10.75 -5.66
C VAL A 276 -1.49 -12.26 -5.45
N TRP A 277 -0.70 -12.99 -6.25
CA TRP A 277 -0.59 -14.44 -6.07
C TRP A 277 -0.13 -14.79 -4.65
N LYS A 278 0.93 -14.13 -4.16
CA LYS A 278 1.48 -14.41 -2.84
C LYS A 278 0.47 -14.07 -1.74
N SER A 279 -0.32 -13.01 -1.88
CA SER A 279 -1.39 -12.69 -0.91
C SER A 279 -2.55 -13.69 -0.87
N MET A 280 -2.62 -14.63 -1.82
CA MET A 280 -3.69 -15.62 -1.93
C MET A 280 -3.23 -17.05 -1.61
N VAL A 281 -1.92 -17.29 -1.48
CA VAL A 281 -1.40 -18.60 -1.03
C VAL A 281 -1.31 -18.66 0.49
N GLU A 282 -1.44 -19.87 1.04
CA GLU A 282 -1.50 -20.10 2.48
C GLU A 282 -0.19 -19.73 3.19
N ASP A 283 0.98 -20.01 2.61
CA ASP A 283 2.28 -19.80 3.26
C ASP A 283 3.10 -18.65 2.61
N SER A 284 3.57 -17.71 3.45
CA SER A 284 4.41 -16.57 3.06
C SER A 284 5.75 -16.92 2.49
N ASP A 285 6.27 -18.06 2.91
CA ASP A 285 7.59 -18.49 2.53
C ASP A 285 7.52 -19.41 1.32
N THR A 286 6.31 -19.69 0.80
CA THR A 286 6.11 -20.38 -0.47
C THR A 286 6.94 -19.70 -1.56
N PRO A 287 7.90 -20.43 -2.16
CA PRO A 287 8.67 -19.90 -3.27
C PRO A 287 7.76 -19.59 -4.45
N VAL A 288 8.04 -18.49 -5.15
CA VAL A 288 7.31 -18.14 -6.37
C VAL A 288 7.59 -19.20 -7.45
N PRO A 289 6.57 -19.93 -7.94
CA PRO A 289 6.78 -20.99 -8.92
C PRO A 289 7.15 -20.43 -10.29
N LEU A 290 7.83 -21.23 -11.10
CA LEU A 290 8.24 -20.84 -12.46
C LEU A 290 7.04 -20.41 -13.33
N SER A 291 5.87 -21.04 -13.18
CA SER A 291 4.64 -20.64 -13.88
C SER A 291 4.25 -19.20 -13.55
N LEU A 292 4.37 -18.75 -12.29
CA LEU A 292 4.10 -17.36 -11.93
C LEU A 292 5.19 -16.41 -12.43
N LYS A 293 6.47 -16.81 -12.41
CA LYS A 293 7.55 -16.01 -13.02
C LYS A 293 7.29 -15.78 -14.51
N LYS A 294 6.88 -16.82 -15.25
CA LYS A 294 6.48 -16.73 -16.67
C LYS A 294 5.35 -15.72 -16.87
N LEU A 295 4.31 -15.74 -16.02
CA LEU A 295 3.22 -14.76 -16.10
C LEU A 295 3.68 -13.33 -15.79
N ALA A 296 4.52 -13.16 -14.78
CA ALA A 296 5.07 -11.85 -14.42
C ALA A 296 5.93 -11.29 -15.56
N VAL A 297 6.79 -12.11 -16.15
CA VAL A 297 7.59 -11.74 -17.34
C VAL A 297 6.68 -11.47 -18.54
N ALA A 298 5.63 -12.26 -18.77
CA ALA A 298 4.66 -11.99 -19.83
C ALA A 298 3.99 -10.62 -19.70
N ALA A 299 3.58 -10.24 -18.48
CA ALA A 299 3.02 -8.92 -18.22
C ALA A 299 4.03 -7.79 -18.52
N GLU A 300 5.32 -8.01 -18.24
CA GLU A 300 6.37 -7.06 -18.57
C GLU A 300 6.71 -7.06 -20.07
N CYS A 301 6.64 -8.19 -20.77
CA CYS A 301 6.78 -8.27 -22.22
C CYS A 301 5.73 -7.38 -22.91
N PHE A 302 4.45 -7.48 -22.51
CA PHE A 302 3.39 -6.61 -23.05
C PHE A 302 3.65 -5.13 -22.78
N HIS A 303 4.16 -4.80 -21.58
CA HIS A 303 4.50 -3.42 -21.25
C HIS A 303 5.69 -2.88 -22.04
N LYS A 304 6.77 -3.65 -22.14
CA LYS A 304 7.97 -3.26 -22.87
C LYS A 304 7.70 -3.18 -24.37
N ALA A 305 6.81 -4.02 -24.91
CA ALA A 305 6.32 -3.90 -26.27
C ALA A 305 5.53 -2.59 -26.47
N SER A 306 4.61 -2.25 -25.56
CA SER A 306 3.86 -0.99 -25.65
C SER A 306 4.80 0.21 -25.63
N LEU A 307 5.80 0.24 -24.75
CA LEU A 307 6.77 1.33 -24.68
C LEU A 307 7.58 1.51 -25.96
N VAL A 308 7.94 0.41 -26.64
CA VAL A 308 8.65 0.48 -27.93
C VAL A 308 7.77 1.11 -29.00
N HIS A 309 6.49 0.73 -29.05
CA HIS A 309 5.55 1.30 -30.00
C HIS A 309 5.25 2.76 -29.65
N ASP A 310 4.98 3.07 -28.39
CA ASP A 310 4.76 4.44 -27.89
C ASP A 310 5.97 5.34 -28.22
N ASP A 311 7.20 4.88 -27.97
CA ASP A 311 8.43 5.64 -28.28
C ASP A 311 8.50 6.01 -29.77
N ILE A 312 8.11 5.10 -30.67
CA ILE A 312 8.08 5.32 -32.11
C ILE A 312 6.96 6.29 -32.50
N GLU A 313 5.77 6.10 -31.91
CA GLU A 313 4.58 6.91 -32.18
C GLU A 313 4.76 8.36 -31.75
N ASP A 314 5.42 8.58 -30.60
CA ASP A 314 5.68 9.90 -30.02
C ASP A 314 7.01 10.51 -30.51
N ASN A 315 7.83 9.74 -31.23
CA ASN A 315 9.17 10.13 -31.68
C ASN A 315 10.09 10.53 -30.50
N ASP A 316 10.04 9.73 -29.42
CA ASP A 316 10.83 9.92 -28.21
C ASP A 316 12.25 9.33 -28.38
N ASP A 317 13.27 10.19 -28.43
CA ASP A 317 14.66 9.75 -28.57
C ASP A 317 15.22 9.08 -27.31
N PHE A 318 14.60 9.28 -26.13
CA PHE A 318 15.12 8.84 -24.84
C PHE A 318 14.06 8.20 -23.95
N ARG A 319 14.43 7.10 -23.29
CA ARG A 319 13.63 6.42 -22.27
C ARG A 319 14.51 6.05 -21.09
N TYR A 320 14.06 6.39 -19.87
CA TYR A 320 14.81 6.15 -18.63
C TYR A 320 16.22 6.77 -18.61
N GLY A 321 16.44 7.86 -19.33
CA GLY A 321 17.74 8.51 -19.47
C GLY A 321 18.70 7.82 -20.45
N GLU A 322 18.25 6.77 -21.14
CA GLU A 322 19.00 6.09 -22.21
C GLU A 322 18.32 6.30 -23.57
N PRO A 323 19.03 6.13 -24.70
CA PRO A 323 18.41 6.15 -26.02
C PRO A 323 17.26 5.13 -26.12
N SER A 324 16.16 5.54 -26.75
CA SER A 324 15.05 4.66 -27.06
C SER A 324 15.47 3.61 -28.10
N LEU A 325 14.74 2.49 -28.15
CA LEU A 325 15.12 1.37 -29.01
C LEU A 325 15.14 1.75 -30.50
N HIS A 326 14.21 2.60 -30.94
CA HIS A 326 14.15 3.03 -32.33
C HIS A 326 15.25 4.05 -32.69
N SER A 327 15.67 4.88 -31.73
CA SER A 327 16.79 5.80 -31.90
C SER A 327 18.12 5.02 -32.02
N GLU A 328 18.26 3.93 -31.26
CA GLU A 328 19.47 3.10 -31.23
C GLU A 328 19.56 2.10 -32.39
N GLN A 329 18.47 1.37 -32.69
CA GLN A 329 18.45 0.23 -33.62
C GLN A 329 17.68 0.51 -34.92
N GLY A 330 17.07 1.69 -35.03
CA GLY A 330 16.18 2.07 -36.13
C GLY A 330 14.75 1.56 -35.95
N VAL A 331 13.80 2.29 -36.54
CA VAL A 331 12.35 2.02 -36.43
C VAL A 331 11.98 0.59 -36.85
N ALA A 332 12.54 0.07 -37.95
CA ALA A 332 12.20 -1.26 -38.46
C ALA A 332 12.58 -2.40 -37.49
N VAL A 333 13.70 -2.26 -36.78
CA VAL A 333 14.12 -3.26 -35.78
C VAL A 333 13.27 -3.12 -34.53
N ALA A 334 13.05 -1.88 -34.07
CA ALA A 334 12.25 -1.62 -32.89
C ALA A 334 10.81 -2.14 -33.04
N LEU A 335 10.13 -1.89 -34.17
CA LEU A 335 8.80 -2.45 -34.45
C LEU A 335 8.79 -3.99 -34.35
N ASN A 336 9.74 -4.67 -35.00
CA ASN A 336 9.81 -6.13 -34.93
C ASN A 336 10.10 -6.65 -33.51
N VAL A 337 10.90 -5.93 -32.72
CA VAL A 337 11.16 -6.29 -31.32
C VAL A 337 9.89 -6.14 -30.47
N GLY A 338 9.11 -5.08 -30.69
CA GLY A 338 7.81 -4.91 -30.04
C GLY A 338 6.87 -6.07 -30.36
N ASP A 339 6.73 -6.42 -31.64
CA ASP A 339 5.90 -7.55 -32.08
C ASP A 339 6.39 -8.90 -31.53
N LEU A 340 7.70 -9.12 -31.47
CA LEU A 340 8.28 -10.32 -30.88
C LEU A 340 7.94 -10.43 -29.39
N LEU A 341 8.10 -9.36 -28.62
CA LEU A 341 7.77 -9.33 -27.19
C LEU A 341 6.27 -9.60 -26.94
N LEU A 342 5.39 -9.12 -27.82
CA LEU A 342 3.97 -9.49 -27.77
C LEU A 342 3.77 -10.99 -27.94
N GLY A 343 4.42 -11.59 -28.94
CA GLY A 343 4.41 -13.03 -29.17
C GLY A 343 4.94 -13.83 -27.98
N ASP A 344 6.10 -13.43 -27.44
CA ASP A 344 6.73 -14.04 -26.28
C ASP A 344 5.82 -14.01 -25.05
N GLY A 345 5.13 -12.89 -24.81
CA GLY A 345 4.19 -12.78 -23.70
C GLY A 345 3.04 -13.80 -23.78
N TYR A 346 2.47 -14.01 -24.97
CA TYR A 346 1.43 -15.05 -25.15
C TYR A 346 1.99 -16.47 -25.09
N ALA A 347 3.19 -16.70 -25.63
CA ALA A 347 3.86 -17.99 -25.56
C ALA A 347 4.14 -18.39 -24.11
N LEU A 348 4.63 -17.46 -23.29
CA LEU A 348 4.85 -17.66 -21.86
C LEU A 348 3.57 -18.08 -21.14
N ILE A 349 2.43 -17.44 -21.42
CA ILE A 349 1.12 -17.83 -20.85
C ILE A 349 0.73 -19.25 -21.27
N ALA A 350 0.95 -19.61 -22.55
CA ALA A 350 0.62 -20.92 -23.08
C ALA A 350 1.48 -22.04 -22.44
N ASP A 351 2.75 -21.77 -22.20
CA ASP A 351 3.75 -22.69 -21.66
C ASP A 351 3.81 -22.71 -20.12
N CYS A 352 2.90 -22.00 -19.45
CA CYS A 352 2.77 -22.05 -18.00
C CYS A 352 2.18 -23.39 -17.54
N ASP A 353 2.81 -23.97 -16.50
CA ASP A 353 2.29 -25.14 -15.79
C ASP A 353 1.14 -24.74 -14.85
N LEU A 354 -0.01 -24.44 -15.46
CA LEU A 354 -1.28 -24.15 -14.81
C LEU A 354 -2.38 -25.03 -15.41
N THR A 355 -3.58 -25.04 -14.82
CA THR A 355 -4.70 -25.75 -15.43
C THR A 355 -5.09 -25.11 -16.77
N ALA A 356 -5.69 -25.90 -17.68
CA ALA A 356 -6.17 -25.38 -18.96
C ALA A 356 -7.18 -24.23 -18.77
N GLN A 357 -8.05 -24.33 -17.76
CA GLN A 357 -9.02 -23.28 -17.43
C GLN A 357 -8.32 -21.98 -17.00
N GLN A 358 -7.29 -22.05 -16.15
CA GLN A 358 -6.51 -20.88 -15.75
C GLN A 358 -5.79 -20.26 -16.94
N ARG A 359 -5.11 -21.05 -17.78
CA ARG A 359 -4.46 -20.53 -18.99
C ARG A 359 -5.45 -19.83 -19.91
N ILE A 360 -6.62 -20.42 -20.18
CA ILE A 360 -7.66 -19.79 -21.02
C ILE A 360 -8.13 -18.45 -20.42
N ALA A 361 -8.36 -18.40 -19.10
CA ALA A 361 -8.77 -17.19 -18.43
C ALA A 361 -7.69 -16.09 -18.52
N ILE A 362 -6.43 -16.43 -18.24
CA ILE A 362 -5.28 -15.52 -18.30
C ILE A 362 -5.07 -15.01 -19.73
N THR A 363 -5.11 -15.88 -20.74
CA THR A 363 -5.02 -15.48 -22.15
C THR A 363 -6.15 -14.53 -22.53
N ARG A 364 -7.38 -14.76 -22.07
CA ARG A 364 -8.52 -13.86 -22.33
C ARG A 364 -8.28 -12.48 -21.71
N VAL A 365 -7.76 -12.42 -20.48
CA VAL A 365 -7.39 -11.17 -19.81
C VAL A 365 -6.29 -10.44 -20.59
N ALA A 366 -5.22 -11.15 -20.96
CA ALA A 366 -4.13 -10.60 -21.75
C ALA A 366 -4.61 -10.00 -23.07
N ALA A 367 -5.39 -10.77 -23.83
CA ALA A 367 -5.91 -10.36 -25.14
C ALA A 367 -6.90 -9.19 -25.04
N SER A 368 -7.82 -9.24 -24.07
CA SER A 368 -8.77 -8.14 -23.83
C SER A 368 -8.03 -6.88 -23.40
N GLY A 369 -7.03 -7.02 -22.53
CA GLY A 369 -6.24 -5.91 -22.03
C GLY A 369 -5.43 -5.24 -23.13
N HIS A 370 -4.70 -6.03 -23.91
CA HIS A 370 -3.99 -5.55 -25.09
C HIS A 370 -4.94 -4.80 -26.03
N ARG A 371 -6.07 -5.42 -26.41
CA ARG A 371 -7.04 -4.79 -27.32
C ARG A 371 -7.56 -3.46 -26.77
N THR A 372 -7.84 -3.39 -25.48
CA THR A 372 -8.36 -2.17 -24.84
C THR A 372 -7.33 -1.05 -24.84
N LEU A 373 -6.05 -1.37 -24.56
CA LEU A 373 -4.94 -0.43 -24.62
C LEU A 373 -4.78 0.15 -26.03
N CYS A 374 -4.73 -0.70 -27.07
CA CYS A 374 -4.63 -0.24 -28.45
C CYS A 374 -5.83 0.61 -28.90
N LEU A 375 -7.04 0.30 -28.42
CA LEU A 375 -8.22 1.12 -28.68
C LEU A 375 -8.16 2.48 -27.98
N GLY A 376 -7.60 2.53 -26.77
CA GLY A 376 -7.35 3.78 -26.04
C GLY A 376 -6.36 4.68 -26.77
N GLN A 377 -5.19 4.14 -27.09
CA GLN A 377 -4.14 4.83 -27.84
C GLN A 377 -4.62 5.26 -29.23
N GLY A 378 -5.33 4.37 -29.94
CA GLY A 378 -5.90 4.68 -31.24
C GLY A 378 -6.95 5.79 -31.20
N ALA A 379 -7.75 5.88 -30.14
CA ALA A 379 -8.71 6.97 -29.96
C ALA A 379 -8.01 8.32 -29.73
N GLU A 380 -6.92 8.33 -28.96
CA GLU A 380 -6.06 9.50 -28.76
C GLU A 380 -5.47 9.99 -30.11
N PHE A 381 -4.93 9.08 -30.94
CA PHE A 381 -4.43 9.46 -32.26
C PHE A 381 -5.50 9.93 -33.24
N GLN A 382 -6.70 9.34 -33.19
CA GLN A 382 -7.81 9.81 -34.02
C GLN A 382 -8.22 11.23 -33.63
N TRP A 383 -8.27 11.50 -32.32
CA TRP A 383 -8.52 12.85 -31.81
C TRP A 383 -7.39 13.81 -32.22
N ALA A 384 -6.13 13.41 -32.10
CA ALA A 384 -4.97 14.22 -32.46
C ALA A 384 -4.97 14.68 -33.94
N LYS A 385 -5.56 13.90 -34.86
CA LYS A 385 -5.71 14.29 -36.28
C LYS A 385 -6.72 15.42 -36.51
N CYS A 386 -7.74 15.50 -35.66
CA CYS A 386 -8.78 16.53 -35.74
C CYS A 386 -9.17 16.96 -34.32
N PRO A 387 -8.27 17.70 -33.64
CA PRO A 387 -8.42 17.96 -32.22
C PRO A 387 -9.59 18.91 -31.98
N GLY A 388 -10.36 18.64 -30.94
CA GLY A 388 -11.57 19.38 -30.60
C GLY A 388 -12.03 19.11 -29.18
N PRO A 389 -12.96 19.92 -28.63
CA PRO A 389 -13.37 19.81 -27.25
C PRO A 389 -13.95 18.45 -26.90
N LEU A 390 -13.39 17.82 -25.86
CA LEU A 390 -13.94 16.62 -25.24
C LEU A 390 -14.59 16.97 -23.89
N SER A 391 -15.62 16.21 -23.52
CA SER A 391 -16.18 16.22 -22.18
C SER A 391 -15.25 15.54 -21.18
N CYS A 392 -15.43 15.82 -19.89
CA CYS A 392 -14.67 15.13 -18.86
C CYS A 392 -14.86 13.61 -18.91
N ALA A 393 -16.08 13.14 -19.19
CA ALA A 393 -16.36 11.71 -19.30
C ALA A 393 -15.60 11.03 -20.44
N GLU A 394 -15.46 11.69 -21.59
CA GLU A 394 -14.70 11.15 -22.73
C GLU A 394 -13.21 11.06 -22.42
N VAL A 395 -12.62 12.10 -21.80
CA VAL A 395 -11.21 12.07 -21.38
C VAL A 395 -10.97 10.96 -20.35
N LEU A 396 -11.85 10.82 -19.36
CA LEU A 396 -11.73 9.77 -18.34
C LEU A 396 -11.87 8.36 -18.92
N ASP A 397 -12.70 8.14 -19.96
CA ASP A 397 -12.77 6.84 -20.65
C ASP A 397 -11.50 6.53 -21.45
N ILE A 398 -10.82 7.54 -22.01
CA ILE A 398 -9.49 7.37 -22.62
C ILE A 398 -8.48 6.96 -21.54
N PHE A 399 -8.45 7.66 -20.40
CA PHE A 399 -7.55 7.35 -19.27
C PHE A 399 -7.76 5.92 -18.76
N ARG A 400 -9.02 5.50 -18.61
CA ARG A 400 -9.39 4.15 -18.21
C ARG A 400 -8.80 3.10 -19.15
N LYS A 401 -8.90 3.29 -20.47
CA LYS A 401 -8.41 2.31 -21.46
C LYS A 401 -6.89 2.23 -21.54
N LYS A 402 -6.18 3.36 -21.38
CA LYS A 402 -4.72 3.42 -21.54
C LYS A 402 -3.98 2.85 -20.33
N THR A 403 -4.33 3.32 -19.13
CA THR A 403 -3.52 3.09 -17.93
C THR A 403 -4.12 2.01 -17.02
N ALA A 404 -5.44 2.01 -16.81
CA ALA A 404 -6.07 1.09 -15.86
C ALA A 404 -5.95 -0.38 -16.28
N THR A 405 -6.12 -0.63 -17.58
CA THR A 405 -6.07 -1.98 -18.15
C THR A 405 -4.74 -2.68 -17.90
N ALA A 406 -3.62 -1.94 -17.92
CA ALA A 406 -2.31 -2.53 -17.71
C ALA A 406 -2.12 -3.00 -16.24
N PHE A 407 -2.66 -2.24 -15.28
CA PHE A 407 -2.72 -2.67 -13.87
C PHE A 407 -3.65 -3.86 -13.69
N GLU A 408 -4.81 -3.84 -14.35
CA GLU A 408 -5.79 -4.93 -14.30
C GLU A 408 -5.19 -6.25 -14.75
N VAL A 409 -4.51 -6.28 -15.90
CA VAL A 409 -3.86 -7.49 -16.43
C VAL A 409 -2.88 -8.08 -15.41
N ALA A 410 -2.01 -7.24 -14.83
CA ALA A 410 -1.03 -7.68 -13.83
C ALA A 410 -1.69 -8.27 -12.57
N LEU A 411 -2.69 -7.58 -12.02
CA LEU A 411 -3.39 -8.06 -10.82
C LEU A 411 -4.19 -9.35 -11.10
N GLN A 412 -4.86 -9.42 -12.24
CA GLN A 412 -5.64 -10.60 -12.64
C GLN A 412 -4.75 -11.81 -12.93
N PHE A 413 -3.54 -11.63 -13.47
CA PHE A 413 -2.59 -12.75 -13.69
C PHE A 413 -2.26 -13.45 -12.37
N GLY A 414 -1.92 -12.69 -11.33
CA GLY A 414 -1.64 -13.25 -10.00
C GLY A 414 -2.86 -13.95 -9.40
N ALA A 415 -4.02 -13.31 -9.49
CA ALA A 415 -5.27 -13.84 -8.93
C ALA A 415 -5.74 -15.14 -9.62
N LEU A 416 -5.69 -15.18 -10.95
CA LEU A 416 -6.07 -16.36 -11.73
C LEU A 416 -5.07 -17.50 -11.54
N ALA A 417 -3.77 -17.20 -11.44
CA ALA A 417 -2.75 -18.19 -11.12
C ALA A 417 -2.95 -18.81 -9.73
N ALA A 418 -3.46 -18.05 -8.76
CA ALA A 418 -3.83 -18.54 -7.43
C ALA A 418 -5.18 -19.27 -7.40
N GLY A 419 -5.92 -19.33 -8.52
CA GLY A 419 -7.20 -20.04 -8.60
C GLY A 419 -8.37 -19.27 -7.98
N CYS A 420 -8.31 -17.93 -7.95
CA CYS A 420 -9.36 -17.11 -7.34
C CYS A 420 -10.74 -17.27 -8.01
N GLU A 421 -11.79 -16.93 -7.25
CA GLU A 421 -13.16 -16.93 -7.75
C GLU A 421 -13.46 -15.75 -8.68
N PRO A 422 -14.43 -15.89 -9.61
CA PRO A 422 -14.84 -14.79 -10.51
C PRO A 422 -15.22 -13.49 -9.81
N LYS A 423 -15.76 -13.58 -8.57
CA LYS A 423 -16.09 -12.41 -7.74
C LYS A 423 -14.86 -11.56 -7.46
N VAL A 424 -13.72 -12.18 -7.15
CA VAL A 424 -12.46 -11.50 -6.87
C VAL A 424 -11.92 -10.81 -8.13
N CYS A 425 -11.97 -11.47 -9.30
CA CYS A 425 -11.61 -10.85 -10.57
C CYS A 425 -12.46 -9.61 -10.87
N GLY A 426 -13.76 -9.66 -10.61
CA GLY A 426 -14.66 -8.52 -10.80
C GLY A 426 -14.33 -7.33 -9.87
N ILE A 427 -13.90 -7.59 -8.64
CA ILE A 427 -13.44 -6.54 -7.72
C ILE A 427 -12.11 -5.95 -8.18
N ILE A 428 -11.16 -6.78 -8.60
CA ILE A 428 -9.87 -6.34 -9.16
C ILE A 428 -10.09 -5.44 -10.38
N SER A 429 -11.02 -5.77 -11.27
CA SER A 429 -11.35 -4.95 -12.44
C SER A 429 -11.82 -3.54 -12.06
N ARG A 430 -12.80 -3.43 -11.14
CA ARG A 430 -13.28 -2.12 -10.64
C ARG A 430 -12.19 -1.34 -9.90
N PHE A 431 -11.38 -2.03 -9.11
CA PHE A 431 -10.24 -1.45 -8.41
C PHE A 431 -9.23 -0.86 -9.42
N SER A 432 -8.88 -1.61 -10.46
CA SER A 432 -7.93 -1.19 -11.49
C SER A 432 -8.44 0.01 -12.28
N ASP A 433 -9.71 -0.01 -12.70
CA ASP A 433 -10.36 1.13 -13.39
C ASP A 433 -10.23 2.42 -12.58
N ALA A 434 -10.62 2.38 -11.30
CA ALA A 434 -10.54 3.54 -10.43
C ALA A 434 -9.09 3.98 -10.14
N LEU A 435 -8.18 3.03 -9.89
CA LEU A 435 -6.76 3.31 -9.66
C LEU A 435 -6.09 3.94 -10.88
N GLY A 436 -6.33 3.40 -12.08
CA GLY A 436 -5.71 3.88 -13.31
C GLY A 436 -6.20 5.28 -13.69
N ILE A 437 -7.48 5.57 -13.49
CA ILE A 437 -8.02 6.92 -13.67
C ILE A 437 -7.36 7.89 -12.68
N ALA A 438 -7.33 7.55 -11.38
CA ALA A 438 -6.72 8.41 -10.37
C ALA A 438 -5.21 8.66 -10.64
N TYR A 439 -4.50 7.65 -11.16
CA TYR A 439 -3.10 7.76 -11.56
C TYR A 439 -2.93 8.78 -12.68
N GLN A 440 -3.74 8.70 -13.74
CA GLN A 440 -3.63 9.62 -14.87
C GLN A 440 -4.03 11.06 -14.50
N ILE A 441 -4.98 11.23 -13.57
CA ILE A 441 -5.31 12.55 -13.02
C ILE A 441 -4.12 13.13 -12.23
N ARG A 442 -3.35 12.29 -11.52
CA ARG A 442 -2.14 12.73 -10.83
C ARG A 442 -1.11 13.25 -11.82
N ASP A 443 -0.87 12.52 -12.89
CA ASP A 443 0.10 12.90 -13.92
C ASP A 443 -0.31 14.24 -14.56
N ASP A 444 -1.58 14.40 -14.97
CA ASP A 444 -2.11 15.69 -15.46
C ASP A 444 -1.93 16.84 -14.43
N LEU A 445 -2.08 16.56 -13.13
CA LEU A 445 -1.90 17.54 -12.05
C LEU A 445 -0.43 17.93 -11.85
N GLU A 446 0.49 16.96 -11.91
CA GLU A 446 1.93 17.19 -11.83
C GLU A 446 2.38 18.08 -13.00
N ASP A 447 1.88 17.77 -14.20
CA ASP A 447 2.19 18.51 -15.43
C ASP A 447 1.70 19.97 -15.36
N MET A 448 0.51 20.21 -14.81
CA MET A 448 -0.01 21.57 -14.56
C MET A 448 0.86 22.41 -13.61
N THR A 449 1.59 21.78 -12.70
CA THR A 449 2.41 22.47 -11.68
C THR A 449 3.87 22.63 -12.08
N SER A 450 4.30 21.95 -13.15
CA SER A 450 5.65 22.04 -13.68
C SER A 450 5.91 23.40 -14.34
N SER A 451 7.16 23.87 -14.31
CA SER A 451 7.56 25.13 -14.98
C SER A 451 7.54 25.06 -16.51
N ASP A 452 7.24 23.87 -17.07
CA ASP A 452 7.08 23.59 -18.51
C ASP A 452 5.60 23.43 -18.91
N SER A 453 4.66 23.98 -18.13
CA SER A 453 3.19 23.89 -18.34
C SER A 453 2.72 24.26 -19.76
N LEU A 454 3.47 25.13 -20.45
CA LEU A 454 3.20 25.52 -21.84
C LEU A 454 3.46 24.37 -22.84
N SER A 455 4.42 23.49 -22.57
CA SER A 455 4.76 22.35 -23.45
C SER A 455 3.63 21.33 -23.57
N ASP A 456 2.77 21.25 -22.54
CA ASP A 456 1.72 20.24 -22.47
C ASP A 456 0.40 20.72 -23.08
N LEU A 457 0.13 22.04 -23.02
CA LEU A 457 -0.86 22.69 -23.88
C LEU A 457 -0.45 22.64 -25.36
N GLU A 458 0.83 22.41 -25.66
CA GLU A 458 1.36 22.12 -26.99
C GLU A 458 1.30 20.61 -27.32
N ALA A 459 1.44 19.71 -26.34
CA ALA A 459 1.42 18.25 -26.52
C ALA A 459 0.10 17.70 -27.12
N MET A 460 0.20 16.72 -28.02
CA MET A 460 -0.91 16.20 -28.82
C MET A 460 -1.80 15.18 -28.08
N ARG A 461 -2.23 15.49 -26.85
CA ARG A 461 -3.04 14.59 -26.02
C ARG A 461 -4.32 15.24 -25.43
N PRO A 462 -5.39 14.46 -25.23
CA PRO A 462 -6.56 14.88 -24.44
C PRO A 462 -6.17 15.31 -23.03
N SER A 463 -6.71 16.44 -22.56
CA SER A 463 -6.37 17.03 -21.26
C SER A 463 -7.60 17.14 -20.36
N LEU A 464 -7.56 16.55 -19.17
CA LEU A 464 -8.64 16.67 -18.19
C LEU A 464 -8.82 18.11 -17.69
N PRO A 465 -7.76 18.87 -17.38
CA PRO A 465 -7.87 20.29 -17.04
C PRO A 465 -8.62 21.10 -18.09
N LEU A 466 -8.31 20.92 -19.38
CA LEU A 466 -9.01 21.60 -20.47
C LEU A 466 -10.48 21.16 -20.59
N ALA A 467 -10.80 19.89 -20.32
CA ALA A 467 -12.18 19.41 -20.35
C ALA A 467 -13.01 20.05 -19.23
N LEU A 468 -12.47 20.08 -18.01
CA LEU A 468 -13.10 20.72 -16.85
C LEU A 468 -13.28 22.22 -17.03
N LEU A 469 -12.29 22.88 -17.63
CA LEU A 469 -12.39 24.30 -17.95
C LEU A 469 -13.47 24.54 -19.00
N HIS A 470 -13.46 23.79 -20.09
CA HIS A 470 -14.43 23.88 -21.18
C HIS A 470 -15.88 23.71 -20.66
N GLU A 471 -16.13 22.79 -19.73
CA GLU A 471 -17.44 22.61 -19.10
C GLU A 471 -17.87 23.81 -18.25
N ARG A 472 -16.94 24.49 -17.57
CA ARG A 472 -17.26 25.66 -16.74
C ARG A 472 -17.47 26.95 -17.50
N VAL A 473 -16.73 27.14 -18.57
CA VAL A 473 -16.85 28.35 -19.39
C VAL A 473 -18.05 28.29 -20.34
N ARG A 474 -18.89 27.24 -20.29
CA ARG A 474 -20.10 27.11 -21.13
C ARG A 474 -21.00 28.35 -21.14
N GLY A 475 -21.09 29.07 -20.02
CA GLY A 475 -21.87 30.29 -19.88
C GLY A 475 -21.15 31.59 -20.29
N GLN A 476 -19.87 31.53 -20.65
CA GLN A 476 -19.04 32.69 -20.97
C GLN A 476 -18.46 32.56 -22.38
N ALA A 477 -19.13 33.18 -23.36
CA ALA A 477 -18.83 32.99 -24.79
C ALA A 477 -17.36 33.25 -25.17
N GLN A 478 -16.75 34.30 -24.61
CA GLN A 478 -15.35 34.65 -24.90
C GLN A 478 -14.37 33.60 -24.36
N HIS A 479 -14.51 33.22 -23.09
CA HIS A 479 -13.68 32.16 -22.49
C HIS A 479 -13.88 30.83 -23.20
N ARG A 480 -15.13 30.51 -23.58
CA ARG A 480 -15.41 29.29 -24.35
C ARG A 480 -14.69 29.29 -25.69
N GLN A 481 -14.74 30.38 -26.45
CA GLN A 481 -14.03 30.49 -27.74
C GLN A 481 -12.52 30.32 -27.58
N LEU A 482 -11.94 30.90 -26.53
CA LEU A 482 -10.51 30.75 -26.22
C LEU A 482 -10.16 29.29 -25.92
N VAL A 483 -10.91 28.62 -25.05
CA VAL A 483 -10.70 27.22 -24.68
C VAL A 483 -10.93 26.28 -25.88
N ASP A 484 -11.93 26.57 -26.71
CA ASP A 484 -12.20 25.88 -27.98
C ASP A 484 -11.02 25.95 -28.96
N ARG A 485 -10.32 27.09 -29.00
CA ARG A 485 -9.11 27.26 -29.80
C ARG A 485 -7.92 26.55 -29.18
N ALA A 486 -7.83 26.51 -27.85
CA ALA A 486 -6.79 25.74 -27.15
C ALA A 486 -6.92 24.24 -27.45
N TRP A 487 -8.14 23.70 -27.38
CA TRP A 487 -8.46 22.34 -27.80
C TRP A 487 -8.07 22.06 -29.25
N ARG A 488 -8.26 23.01 -30.16
CA ARG A 488 -7.92 22.89 -31.59
C ARG A 488 -6.46 23.20 -31.91
N LYS A 489 -5.63 23.52 -30.91
CA LYS A 489 -4.23 23.96 -31.08
C LYS A 489 -4.10 25.20 -31.98
N GLN A 490 -5.04 26.12 -31.83
CA GLN A 490 -5.12 27.37 -32.60
C GLN A 490 -4.86 28.61 -31.73
N CYS A 491 -4.23 28.46 -30.57
CA CYS A 491 -3.87 29.56 -29.67
C CYS A 491 -2.44 30.03 -29.90
N SER A 492 -2.19 31.34 -29.77
CA SER A 492 -0.85 31.89 -29.59
C SER A 492 -0.34 31.66 -28.16
N ALA A 493 0.97 31.85 -27.93
CA ALA A 493 1.56 31.75 -26.59
C ALA A 493 0.88 32.70 -25.57
N THR A 494 0.45 33.89 -25.99
CA THR A 494 -0.29 34.81 -25.12
C THR A 494 -1.68 34.30 -24.77
N GLU A 495 -2.36 33.67 -25.72
CA GLU A 495 -3.68 33.06 -25.51
C GLU A 495 -3.59 31.81 -24.64
N LEU A 496 -2.52 31.01 -24.75
CA LEU A 496 -2.26 29.90 -23.83
C LEU A 496 -2.03 30.40 -22.40
N ALA A 497 -1.25 31.47 -22.20
CA ALA A 497 -1.09 32.10 -20.89
C ALA A 497 -2.43 32.66 -20.32
N GLU A 498 -3.36 33.08 -21.18
CA GLU A 498 -4.72 33.42 -20.75
C GLU A 498 -5.51 32.19 -20.31
N VAL A 499 -5.40 31.05 -21.01
CA VAL A 499 -6.00 29.78 -20.59
C VAL A 499 -5.47 29.33 -19.23
N GLU A 500 -4.16 29.46 -18.97
CA GLU A 500 -3.57 29.17 -17.66
C GLU A 500 -4.14 30.06 -16.55
N LYS A 501 -4.36 31.36 -16.83
CA LYS A 501 -5.05 32.25 -15.88
C LYS A 501 -6.48 31.78 -15.61
N LEU A 502 -7.19 31.27 -16.62
CA LEU A 502 -8.51 30.68 -16.45
C LEU A 502 -8.45 29.40 -15.61
N PHE A 503 -7.40 28.58 -15.70
CA PHE A 503 -7.22 27.44 -14.78
C PHE A 503 -7.19 27.90 -13.32
N ALA A 504 -6.48 29.00 -13.03
CA ALA A 504 -6.43 29.59 -11.69
C ALA A 504 -7.77 30.22 -11.28
N GLU A 505 -8.39 31.02 -12.15
CA GLU A 505 -9.68 31.70 -11.89
C GLU A 505 -10.80 30.70 -11.56
N TYR A 506 -10.87 29.59 -12.31
CA TYR A 506 -11.92 28.57 -12.13
C TYR A 506 -11.52 27.44 -11.17
N GLN A 507 -10.35 27.54 -10.53
CA GLN A 507 -9.81 26.56 -9.57
C GLN A 507 -9.79 25.13 -10.15
N ILE A 508 -9.30 24.99 -11.37
CA ILE A 508 -9.35 23.73 -12.11
C ILE A 508 -8.47 22.66 -11.46
N ALA A 509 -7.29 23.03 -10.96
CA ALA A 509 -6.40 22.13 -10.23
C ALA A 509 -7.09 21.52 -8.98
N ASP A 510 -7.81 22.34 -8.19
CA ASP A 510 -8.53 21.84 -7.01
C ASP A 510 -9.61 20.82 -7.38
N ARG A 511 -10.22 20.94 -8.56
CA ARG A 511 -11.19 19.96 -9.03
C ARG A 511 -10.59 18.70 -9.58
N CYS A 512 -9.46 18.79 -10.28
CA CYS A 512 -8.68 17.61 -10.62
C CYS A 512 -8.33 16.84 -9.34
N LYS A 513 -7.88 17.53 -8.27
CA LYS A 513 -7.63 16.91 -6.95
C LYS A 513 -8.88 16.26 -6.35
N VAL A 514 -10.03 16.93 -6.37
CA VAL A 514 -11.29 16.34 -5.87
C VAL A 514 -11.68 15.08 -6.66
N LEU A 515 -11.53 15.09 -7.99
CA LEU A 515 -11.79 13.91 -8.82
C LEU A 515 -10.79 12.79 -8.54
N GLN A 516 -9.50 13.12 -8.41
CA GLN A 516 -8.46 12.17 -8.04
C GLN A 516 -8.78 11.47 -6.71
N GLU A 517 -9.09 12.24 -5.66
CA GLU A 517 -9.48 11.68 -4.35
C GLU A 517 -10.76 10.85 -4.46
N SER A 518 -11.74 11.27 -5.28
CA SER A 518 -12.97 10.51 -5.49
C SER A 518 -12.70 9.13 -6.11
N TYR A 519 -11.80 9.05 -7.08
CA TYR A 519 -11.41 7.78 -7.70
C TYR A 519 -10.50 6.93 -6.79
N LYS A 520 -9.64 7.55 -5.98
CA LYS A 520 -8.88 6.84 -4.92
C LYS A 520 -9.83 6.19 -3.92
N GLU A 521 -10.83 6.92 -3.45
CA GLU A 521 -11.84 6.42 -2.53
C GLU A 521 -12.71 5.33 -3.16
N GLU A 522 -13.07 5.46 -4.45
CA GLU A 522 -13.79 4.41 -5.15
C GLU A 522 -12.96 3.12 -5.26
N ALA A 523 -11.66 3.24 -5.54
CA ALA A 523 -10.74 2.11 -5.53
C ALA A 523 -10.63 1.47 -4.14
N ILE A 524 -10.68 2.24 -3.05
CA ILE A 524 -10.70 1.69 -1.69
C ILE A 524 -12.05 1.03 -1.37
N ARG A 525 -13.16 1.65 -1.79
CA ARG A 525 -14.52 1.22 -1.50
C ARG A 525 -14.83 -0.13 -2.14
N CYS A 526 -14.40 -0.38 -3.37
CA CYS A 526 -14.64 -1.68 -4.00
C CYS A 526 -13.94 -2.85 -3.28
N LEU A 527 -12.87 -2.57 -2.51
CA LEU A 527 -12.19 -3.58 -1.70
C LEU A 527 -12.99 -4.00 -0.45
N THR A 528 -14.07 -3.31 -0.10
CA THR A 528 -14.96 -3.72 1.01
C THR A 528 -15.59 -5.09 0.76
N GLU A 529 -15.78 -5.46 -0.51
CA GLU A 529 -16.36 -6.74 -0.92
C GLU A 529 -15.34 -7.90 -0.88
N LEU A 530 -14.05 -7.63 -0.63
CA LEU A 530 -13.03 -8.67 -0.50
C LEU A 530 -13.06 -9.32 0.88
N GLU A 531 -13.14 -10.64 0.85
CA GLU A 531 -13.12 -11.49 2.05
C GLU A 531 -11.68 -11.87 2.46
N ASN A 532 -10.74 -11.90 1.51
CA ASN A 532 -9.33 -12.19 1.81
C ASN A 532 -8.63 -10.93 2.36
N PRO A 533 -8.21 -10.92 3.65
CA PRO A 533 -7.60 -9.76 4.29
C PRO A 533 -6.20 -9.45 3.76
N SER A 534 -5.43 -10.45 3.34
CA SER A 534 -4.09 -10.27 2.78
C SER A 534 -4.15 -9.57 1.43
N VAL A 535 -5.08 -9.95 0.55
CA VAL A 535 -5.33 -9.28 -0.74
C VAL A 535 -5.84 -7.86 -0.50
N LYS A 536 -6.84 -7.70 0.39
CA LYS A 536 -7.41 -6.38 0.73
C LYS A 536 -6.36 -5.42 1.28
N GLY A 537 -5.52 -5.89 2.21
CA GLY A 537 -4.41 -5.14 2.79
C GLY A 537 -3.32 -4.81 1.75
N LEU A 538 -2.97 -5.76 0.88
CA LEU A 538 -2.05 -5.53 -0.23
C LEU A 538 -2.54 -4.40 -1.15
N LEU A 539 -3.77 -4.48 -1.64
CA LEU A 539 -4.30 -3.51 -2.61
C LEU A 539 -4.42 -2.11 -1.99
N ARG A 540 -4.75 -1.99 -0.70
CA ARG A 540 -4.70 -0.72 0.03
C ARG A 540 -3.29 -0.15 0.13
N ARG A 541 -2.29 -1.00 0.44
CA ARG A 541 -0.87 -0.59 0.47
C ARG A 541 -0.38 -0.15 -0.90
N VAL A 542 -0.84 -0.80 -1.97
CA VAL A 542 -0.51 -0.41 -3.35
C VAL A 542 -1.04 1.00 -3.66
N ILE A 543 -2.30 1.31 -3.34
CA ILE A 543 -2.86 2.67 -3.50
C ILE A 543 -2.00 3.67 -2.73
N SER A 544 -1.73 3.43 -1.44
CA SER A 544 -0.92 4.36 -0.64
C SER A 544 0.49 4.53 -1.23
N LYS A 545 1.19 3.46 -1.59
CA LYS A 545 2.52 3.56 -2.20
C LYS A 545 2.52 4.27 -3.56
N ILE A 546 1.42 4.29 -4.30
CA ILE A 546 1.32 5.00 -5.58
C ILE A 546 1.09 6.50 -5.36
N PHE A 547 0.20 6.89 -4.44
CA PHE A 547 -0.21 8.29 -4.26
C PHE A 547 0.50 9.05 -3.14
N THR A 548 1.23 8.36 -2.25
CA THR A 548 1.96 8.98 -1.13
C THR A 548 3.42 9.33 -1.50
N VAL A 549 3.83 9.19 -2.76
CA VAL A 549 5.20 9.52 -3.21
C VAL A 549 5.35 11.03 -3.40
N GLU A 550 5.38 11.79 -2.30
CA GLU A 550 6.37 12.84 -2.14
C GLU A 550 7.60 12.21 -1.46
N VAL A 551 8.35 11.39 -2.20
CA VAL A 551 9.72 11.07 -1.80
C VAL A 551 10.60 12.10 -2.49
N LYS A 552 10.67 13.30 -1.90
CA LYS A 552 11.88 14.11 -2.04
C LYS A 552 12.99 13.32 -1.36
N ASP A 553 13.85 12.71 -2.16
CA ASP A 553 15.21 12.30 -1.82
C ASP A 553 15.45 11.82 -0.38
N TRP A 554 14.74 10.79 0.08
CA TRP A 554 15.09 10.09 1.33
C TRP A 554 16.08 8.92 1.09
N CYS A 555 16.94 9.07 0.07
CA CYS A 555 18.04 8.14 -0.20
C CYS A 555 19.43 8.80 -0.07
N SER A 556 19.55 10.13 -0.07
CA SER A 556 20.85 10.79 0.08
C SER A 556 21.25 11.04 1.54
N GLU A 557 20.31 11.36 2.44
CA GLU A 557 20.65 11.67 3.85
C GLU A 557 21.03 10.45 4.68
N PHE A 558 20.43 9.28 4.40
CA PHE A 558 20.72 8.04 5.14
C PHE A 558 22.05 7.40 4.71
N GLU A 559 22.44 7.53 3.44
CA GLU A 559 23.76 7.11 2.95
C GLU A 559 24.86 8.06 3.41
N THR A 560 24.60 9.37 3.46
CA THR A 560 25.59 10.37 3.92
C THR A 560 25.87 10.24 5.42
N ARG A 561 24.86 9.92 6.25
CA ARG A 561 25.06 9.67 7.68
C ARG A 561 25.85 8.39 7.97
N ASN A 562 25.62 7.32 7.20
CA ASN A 562 26.34 6.05 7.36
C ASN A 562 27.76 6.07 6.77
N ALA A 563 28.03 6.93 5.77
CA ALA A 563 29.37 7.19 5.26
C ALA A 563 30.21 7.99 6.27
N ALA A 564 29.61 8.95 6.99
CA ALA A 564 30.30 9.76 8.00
C ALA A 564 30.68 8.98 9.28
N SER A 565 29.99 7.88 9.59
CA SER A 565 30.27 7.04 10.76
C SER A 565 31.35 5.97 10.53
N ARG A 566 31.90 5.85 9.31
CA ARG A 566 33.04 4.98 9.01
C ARG A 566 34.35 5.78 9.02
N SER A 567 34.83 6.13 10.22
CA SER A 567 36.23 6.54 10.37
C SER A 567 37.14 5.31 10.21
N PRO A 568 38.20 5.35 9.39
CA PRO A 568 39.13 4.23 9.27
C PRO A 568 39.91 4.06 10.58
N SER A 569 39.94 2.85 11.11
CA SER A 569 40.78 2.47 12.23
C SER A 569 42.27 2.74 11.91
N PRO A 570 43.08 3.21 12.86
CA PRO A 570 44.49 3.50 12.62
C PRO A 570 45.25 2.19 12.36
N GLN A 571 46.01 2.17 11.26
CA GLN A 571 46.98 1.12 10.95
C GLN A 571 47.96 0.99 12.12
N VAL A 572 47.99 -0.20 12.73
CA VAL A 572 49.07 -0.60 13.64
C VAL A 572 50.27 -0.95 12.79
N ALA A 573 51.34 -0.18 12.94
CA ALA A 573 52.66 -0.50 12.41
C ALA A 573 53.22 -1.74 13.11
N GLY A 574 53.67 -2.71 12.30
CA GLY A 574 54.34 -3.94 12.73
C GLY A 574 54.76 -4.75 11.51
#